data_AF-A0A2R6CIA1-F1
#
_entry.id   AF-A0A2R6CIA1-F1
#
_cell.length_a   1.000
_cell.length_b   1.000
_cell.length_c   1.000
_cell.angle_alpha   90.00
_cell.angle_beta   90.00
_cell.angle_gamma   90.00
#
_symmetry.space_group_name_H-M   'P 1'
#
loop_
_entity.id
_entity.type
_entity.pdbx_description
1 polymer ?
#
loop_
_entity_poly.entity_id
_entity_poly.type
_entity_poly.pdbx_seq_one_letter_code
_entity_poly.pdbx_strand_id
1 'polypeptide(L)'
;QRRGGDGGTDDGGTDGGGTTGDEIQGETSFDGDAADFLTVEHSGRFEEGTVSQNLVVEGTAENTSDSSLNVEVVLEIDGYIPDERTTLAMDPGESTEFSIEYADIDAGQVGGYTLEFGFSSSPG
;
A
#
# COMPACT_ATOMS: atom_id res chain seq x y z
N GLN A 1 -9.00 48.65 22.51
CA GLN A 1 -10.26 48.10 23.07
C GLN A 1 -10.95 47.31 21.96
N ARG A 2 -11.24 46.02 22.20
CA ARG A 2 -12.32 45.13 21.66
C ARG A 2 -12.67 45.28 20.15
N ARG A 3 -12.69 44.25 19.30
CA ARG A 3 -13.37 42.91 19.30
C ARG A 3 -12.71 42.09 18.14
N GLY A 4 -12.60 40.76 18.06
CA GLY A 4 -13.42 39.66 18.60
C GLY A 4 -14.43 39.17 17.54
N GLY A 5 -14.28 37.92 17.05
CA GLY A 5 -15.18 37.23 16.09
C GLY A 5 -14.83 37.57 14.62
N ASP A 6 -14.86 36.68 13.64
CA ASP A 6 -15.79 35.57 13.42
C ASP A 6 -15.10 34.37 12.75
N GLY A 7 -15.40 33.18 13.27
CA GLY A 7 -15.14 31.91 12.59
C GLY A 7 -16.26 31.61 11.60
N GLY A 8 -15.88 31.22 10.40
CA GLY A 8 -16.72 30.53 9.44
C GLY A 8 -15.95 29.29 8.99
N THR A 9 -16.45 28.12 9.36
CA THR A 9 -16.03 26.84 8.80
C THR A 9 -17.23 26.34 8.01
N ASP A 10 -17.20 26.57 6.71
CA ASP A 10 -18.13 26.03 5.73
C ASP A 10 -17.32 25.65 4.48
N ASP A 11 -17.90 24.71 3.72
CA ASP A 11 -17.38 24.01 2.53
C ASP A 11 -16.44 22.84 2.84
N GLY A 12 -16.74 21.60 2.48
CA GLY A 12 -17.75 21.07 1.57
C GLY A 12 -17.37 19.61 1.31
N GLY A 13 -18.36 18.76 1.08
CA GLY A 13 -18.24 17.31 1.20
C GLY A 13 -17.39 16.60 0.15
N THR A 14 -17.29 15.29 0.36
CA THR A 14 -17.38 14.28 -0.71
C THR A 14 -17.80 12.95 -0.07
N ASP A 15 -19.08 12.61 -0.21
CA ASP A 15 -19.51 11.22 -0.25
C ASP A 15 -18.94 10.63 -1.56
N GLY A 16 -17.70 10.17 -1.51
CA GLY A 16 -16.99 9.60 -2.64
C GLY A 16 -17.49 8.18 -2.90
N GLY A 17 -18.47 8.05 -3.80
CA GLY A 17 -18.66 6.79 -4.52
C GLY A 17 -17.46 6.60 -5.43
N GLY A 18 -16.49 5.79 -4.99
CA GLY A 18 -15.24 5.53 -5.69
C GLY A 18 -15.50 5.04 -7.11
N THR A 19 -15.09 5.85 -8.08
CA THR A 19 -15.02 5.49 -9.49
C THR A 19 -13.68 4.82 -9.78
N THR A 20 -13.64 3.92 -10.76
CA THR A 20 -12.41 3.36 -11.35
C THR A 20 -11.34 4.45 -11.51
N GLY A 21 -10.15 4.24 -10.95
CA GLY A 21 -9.03 5.20 -10.98
C GLY A 21 -8.88 6.15 -9.79
N ASP A 22 -9.68 6.00 -8.73
CA ASP A 22 -9.40 6.66 -7.44
C ASP A 22 -8.13 6.06 -6.80
N GLU A 23 -7.25 6.95 -6.31
CA GLU A 23 -6.09 6.56 -5.52
C GLU A 23 -6.55 6.14 -4.13
N ILE A 24 -6.21 4.93 -3.72
CA ILE A 24 -6.59 4.40 -2.41
C ILE A 24 -5.47 4.65 -1.39
N GLN A 25 -5.86 5.01 -0.17
CA GLN A 25 -4.92 5.18 0.93
C GLN A 25 -4.22 3.85 1.26
N GLY A 26 -2.89 3.86 1.21
CA GLY A 26 -2.04 2.76 1.60
C GLY A 26 -1.27 3.06 2.88
N GLU A 27 -1.05 2.04 3.71
CA GLU A 27 -0.13 2.06 4.85
C GLU A 27 1.04 1.09 4.60
N THR A 28 2.23 1.45 5.07
CA THR A 28 3.39 0.56 5.07
C THR A 28 3.65 0.06 6.49
N SER A 29 3.73 -1.26 6.65
CA SER A 29 4.16 -1.94 7.87
C SER A 29 5.47 -2.68 7.60
N PHE A 30 6.34 -2.77 8.60
CA PHE A 30 7.60 -3.48 8.52
C PHE A 30 7.69 -4.51 9.64
N ASP A 31 8.00 -5.76 9.29
CA ASP A 31 8.29 -6.79 10.27
C ASP A 31 9.75 -6.70 10.73
N GLY A 32 9.94 -6.78 12.05
CA GLY A 32 11.26 -6.76 12.68
C GLY A 32 12.11 -5.54 12.29
N ASP A 33 13.32 -5.80 11.82
CA ASP A 33 14.30 -4.77 11.43
C ASP A 33 14.16 -4.33 9.96
N ALA A 34 13.09 -4.71 9.25
CA ALA A 34 12.94 -4.41 7.81
C ALA A 34 12.95 -2.92 7.49
N ALA A 35 12.41 -2.08 8.40
CA ALA A 35 12.39 -0.63 8.27
C ALA A 35 13.79 0.01 8.24
N ASP A 36 14.82 -0.65 8.77
CA ASP A 36 16.19 -0.13 8.79
C ASP A 36 16.94 -0.37 7.47
N PHE A 37 16.45 -1.27 6.62
CA PHE A 37 17.15 -1.72 5.40
C PHE A 37 16.36 -1.54 4.11
N LEU A 38 15.11 -1.08 4.20
CA LEU A 38 14.23 -0.87 3.06
C LEU A 38 13.69 0.55 3.03
N THR A 39 13.77 1.16 1.86
CA THR A 39 12.96 2.34 1.53
C THR A 39 11.90 1.91 0.53
N VAL A 40 10.64 2.26 0.78
CA VAL A 40 9.51 1.83 -0.04
C VAL A 40 8.66 3.03 -0.42
N GLU A 41 8.27 3.10 -1.68
CA GLU A 41 7.23 3.98 -2.20
C GLU A 41 6.19 3.15 -2.92
N HIS A 42 4.90 3.41 -2.69
CA HIS A 42 3.82 2.65 -3.32
C HIS A 42 2.55 3.49 -3.50
N SER A 43 1.72 3.07 -4.45
CA SER A 43 0.39 3.60 -4.66
C SER A 43 -0.56 2.47 -5.05
N GLY A 44 -1.83 2.63 -4.67
CA GLY A 44 -2.88 1.68 -4.99
C GLY A 44 -3.96 2.35 -5.81
N ARG A 45 -4.54 1.61 -6.75
CA ARG A 45 -5.69 2.06 -7.54
C ARG A 45 -6.68 0.93 -7.78
N PHE A 46 -7.95 1.31 -7.91
CA PHE A 46 -8.96 0.37 -8.38
C PHE A 46 -9.00 0.31 -9.91
N GLU A 47 -9.03 -0.90 -10.45
CA GLU A 47 -9.22 -1.20 -11.86
C GLU A 47 -10.54 -1.93 -12.08
N GLU A 48 -11.20 -1.62 -13.21
CA GLU A 48 -12.50 -2.20 -13.54
C GLU A 48 -12.31 -3.64 -14.03
N GLY A 49 -12.75 -4.62 -13.24
CA GLY A 49 -12.77 -6.01 -13.63
C GLY A 49 -14.07 -6.42 -14.32
N THR A 50 -14.16 -7.69 -14.71
CA THR A 50 -15.28 -8.19 -15.54
C THR A 50 -16.59 -8.37 -14.77
N VAL A 51 -16.50 -8.60 -13.47
CA VAL A 51 -17.64 -8.86 -12.56
C VAL A 51 -17.57 -7.98 -11.31
N SER A 52 -16.35 -7.67 -10.88
CA SER A 52 -15.96 -6.96 -9.66
C SER A 52 -14.76 -6.07 -9.97
N GLN A 53 -14.33 -5.21 -9.04
CA GLN A 53 -13.13 -4.39 -9.24
C GLN A 53 -11.89 -5.15 -8.74
N ASN A 54 -10.73 -4.76 -9.24
CA ASN A 54 -9.43 -5.22 -8.77
C ASN A 54 -8.74 -4.06 -8.05
N LEU A 55 -8.06 -4.33 -6.93
CA LEU A 55 -7.07 -3.40 -6.39
C LEU A 55 -5.72 -3.76 -6.98
N VAL A 56 -5.07 -2.79 -7.61
CA VAL A 56 -3.69 -2.93 -8.08
C VAL A 56 -2.82 -2.02 -7.25
N VAL A 57 -1.84 -2.60 -6.55
CA VAL A 57 -0.83 -1.88 -5.78
C VAL A 57 0.50 -2.03 -6.48
N GLU A 58 1.10 -0.89 -6.85
CA GLU A 58 2.39 -0.82 -7.51
C GLU A 58 3.35 0.02 -6.67
N GLY A 59 4.63 -0.32 -6.70
CA GLY A 59 5.62 0.41 -5.94
C GLY A 59 7.05 0.08 -6.33
N THR A 60 7.97 0.75 -5.66
CA THR A 60 9.40 0.48 -5.72
C THR A 60 9.92 0.28 -4.31
N ALA A 61 10.69 -0.79 -4.12
CA ALA A 61 11.45 -1.02 -2.91
C ALA A 61 12.95 -0.82 -3.22
N GLU A 62 13.69 -0.20 -2.32
CA GLU A 62 15.15 -0.04 -2.42
C GLU A 62 15.82 -0.74 -1.23
N ASN A 63 16.81 -1.58 -1.53
CA ASN A 63 17.67 -2.22 -0.53
C ASN A 63 18.78 -1.26 -0.11
N THR A 64 18.66 -0.66 1.07
CA THR A 64 19.66 0.26 1.63
C THR A 64 20.73 -0.46 2.45
N SER A 65 20.71 -1.79 2.51
CA SER A 65 21.69 -2.63 3.18
C SER A 65 22.93 -2.90 2.31
N ASP A 66 24.04 -3.27 2.96
CA ASP A 66 25.25 -3.79 2.32
C ASP A 66 25.12 -5.29 1.94
N SER A 67 23.98 -5.93 2.22
CA SER A 67 23.72 -7.36 1.96
C SER A 67 22.52 -7.57 1.05
N SER A 68 22.51 -8.68 0.30
CA SER A 68 21.33 -9.06 -0.49
C SER A 68 20.17 -9.40 0.44
N LEU A 69 18.96 -8.96 0.08
CA LEU A 69 17.73 -9.18 0.84
C LEU A 69 16.77 -10.05 0.03
N ASN A 70 16.02 -10.88 0.73
CA ASN A 70 14.85 -11.57 0.19
C ASN A 70 13.62 -11.09 0.96
N VAL A 71 12.86 -10.20 0.34
CA VAL A 71 11.78 -9.47 0.98
C VAL A 71 10.45 -10.13 0.62
N GLU A 72 9.70 -10.58 1.61
CA GLU A 72 8.29 -10.93 1.44
C GLU A 72 7.47 -9.65 1.58
N VAL A 73 6.57 -9.42 0.63
CA VAL A 73 5.61 -8.32 0.65
C VAL A 73 4.23 -8.92 0.71
N VAL A 74 3.44 -8.56 1.72
CA VAL A 74 2.08 -9.02 1.93
C VAL A 74 1.12 -7.84 1.79
N LEU A 75 0.12 -7.97 0.92
CA LEU A 75 -0.96 -7.03 0.74
C LEU A 75 -2.17 -7.48 1.57
N GLU A 76 -2.48 -6.71 2.59
CA GLU A 76 -3.62 -6.91 3.49
C GLU A 76 -4.71 -5.88 3.18
N ILE A 77 -5.97 -6.34 3.16
CA ILE A 77 -7.15 -5.50 2.97
C ILE A 77 -8.16 -5.87 4.05
N ASP A 78 -8.59 -4.90 4.87
CA ASP A 78 -9.50 -5.17 5.98
C ASP A 78 -10.81 -5.84 5.51
N GLY A 79 -11.13 -6.99 6.10
CA GLY A 79 -12.33 -7.76 5.77
C GLY A 79 -12.21 -8.67 4.54
N TYR A 80 -11.07 -8.68 3.85
CA TYR A 80 -10.80 -9.57 2.70
C TYR A 80 -9.74 -10.60 3.05
N ILE A 81 -9.98 -11.85 2.67
CA ILE A 81 -9.06 -12.97 2.86
C ILE A 81 -9.13 -13.90 1.64
N PRO A 82 -8.02 -14.58 1.28
CA PRO A 82 -6.69 -14.51 1.88
C PRO A 82 -5.89 -13.27 1.44
N ASP A 83 -4.83 -12.93 2.17
CA ASP A 83 -3.89 -11.87 1.78
C ASP A 83 -3.08 -12.28 0.55
N GLU A 84 -2.78 -11.31 -0.32
CA GLU A 84 -1.93 -11.52 -1.50
C GLU A 84 -0.47 -11.27 -1.14
N ARG A 85 0.46 -12.00 -1.77
CA ARG A 85 1.88 -11.89 -1.43
C ARG A 85 2.79 -12.00 -2.64
N THR A 86 3.94 -11.34 -2.55
CA THR A 86 5.04 -11.47 -3.52
C THR A 86 6.38 -11.51 -2.80
N THR A 87 7.44 -11.89 -3.51
CA THR A 87 8.80 -11.94 -2.98
C THR A 87 9.75 -11.20 -3.91
N LEU A 88 10.56 -10.31 -3.34
CA LEU A 88 11.57 -9.53 -4.04
C LEU A 88 12.96 -10.03 -3.63
N ALA A 89 13.78 -10.41 -4.62
CA ALA A 89 15.19 -10.67 -4.40
C ALA A 89 15.96 -9.42 -4.82
N MET A 90 16.70 -8.83 -3.89
CA MET A 90 17.32 -7.52 -4.06
C MET A 90 18.79 -7.58 -3.67
N ASP A 91 19.69 -7.24 -4.59
CA ASP A 91 21.11 -7.05 -4.30
C ASP A 91 21.35 -5.76 -3.49
N PRO A 92 22.54 -5.60 -2.84
CA PRO A 92 22.86 -4.39 -2.09
C PRO A 92 22.75 -3.12 -2.96
N GLY A 93 21.96 -2.15 -2.51
CA GLY A 93 21.71 -0.91 -3.25
C GLY A 93 20.79 -1.04 -4.46
N GLU A 94 20.16 -2.19 -4.68
CA GLU A 94 19.21 -2.39 -5.77
C GLU A 94 17.85 -1.77 -5.45
N SER A 95 17.26 -1.10 -6.45
CA SER A 95 15.86 -0.70 -6.45
C SER A 95 15.05 -1.64 -7.35
N THR A 96 13.97 -2.21 -6.83
CA THR A 96 13.13 -3.20 -7.51
C THR A 96 11.67 -2.72 -7.54
N GLU A 97 11.09 -2.68 -8.73
CA GLU A 97 9.67 -2.42 -8.93
C GLU A 97 8.84 -3.67 -8.59
N PHE A 98 7.67 -3.48 -7.98
CA PHE A 98 6.74 -4.55 -7.68
C PHE A 98 5.30 -4.16 -8.02
N SER A 99 4.47 -5.18 -8.25
CA SER A 99 3.03 -5.04 -8.47
C SER A 99 2.31 -6.23 -7.84
N ILE A 100 1.26 -5.94 -7.06
CA ILE A 100 0.38 -6.93 -6.45
C ILE A 100 -1.05 -6.59 -6.88
N GLU A 101 -1.76 -7.57 -7.42
CA GLU A 101 -3.18 -7.44 -7.79
C GLU A 101 -4.02 -8.24 -6.80
N TYR A 102 -5.05 -7.61 -6.23
CA TYR A 102 -6.09 -8.27 -5.45
C TYR A 102 -7.40 -8.19 -6.25
N ALA A 103 -7.86 -9.34 -6.73
CA ALA A 103 -9.07 -9.43 -7.54
C ALA A 103 -10.34 -9.62 -6.67
N ASP A 104 -11.50 -9.35 -7.27
CA ASP A 104 -12.81 -9.61 -6.68
C ASP A 104 -13.14 -8.81 -5.41
N ILE A 105 -12.89 -7.51 -5.48
CA ILE A 105 -13.17 -6.58 -4.37
C ILE A 105 -14.30 -5.60 -4.69
N ASP A 106 -14.96 -5.15 -3.64
CA ASP A 106 -15.92 -4.04 -3.68
C ASP A 106 -15.22 -2.78 -3.18
N ALA A 107 -14.82 -1.90 -4.10
CA ALA A 107 -14.14 -0.64 -3.79
C ALA A 107 -14.94 0.30 -2.86
N GLY A 108 -16.26 0.15 -2.80
CA GLY A 108 -17.11 0.91 -1.88
C GLY A 108 -16.97 0.48 -0.42
N GLN A 109 -16.41 -0.71 -0.15
CA GLN A 109 -16.17 -1.25 1.18
C GLN A 109 -14.71 -1.18 1.61
N VAL A 110 -13.79 -1.03 0.67
CA VAL A 110 -12.36 -0.93 0.97
C VAL A 110 -12.01 0.49 1.39
N GLY A 111 -11.63 0.66 2.66
CA GLY A 111 -11.18 1.96 3.21
C GLY A 111 -9.69 2.25 3.01
N GLY A 112 -8.90 1.24 2.64
CA GLY A 112 -7.45 1.32 2.49
C GLY A 112 -6.83 -0.07 2.37
N TYR A 113 -5.51 -0.11 2.21
CA TYR A 113 -4.72 -1.35 2.25
C TYR A 113 -3.46 -1.17 3.08
N THR A 114 -2.90 -2.28 3.55
CA THR A 114 -1.60 -2.32 4.23
C THR A 114 -0.64 -3.18 3.43
N LEU A 115 0.58 -2.69 3.21
CA LEU A 115 1.68 -3.52 2.73
C LEU A 115 2.61 -3.84 3.90
N GLU A 116 2.70 -5.11 4.26
CA GLU A 116 3.69 -5.60 5.23
C GLU A 116 4.95 -6.07 4.48
N PHE A 117 6.10 -5.53 4.86
CA PHE A 117 7.41 -5.92 4.35
C PHE A 117 8.19 -6.66 5.43
N GLY A 118 8.61 -7.90 5.14
CA GLY A 118 9.42 -8.72 6.03
C GLY A 118 10.56 -9.41 5.29
N PHE A 119 11.58 -9.86 6.02
CA PHE A 119 12.64 -10.69 5.42
C PHE A 119 12.29 -12.16 5.52
N SER A 120 12.26 -12.85 4.39
CA SER A 120 12.31 -14.29 4.41
C SER A 120 13.77 -14.70 4.67
N SER A 121 14.05 -15.18 5.87
CA SER A 121 15.35 -15.82 6.12
C SER A 121 15.48 -16.98 5.15
N SER A 122 16.44 -16.90 4.22
CA SER A 122 16.74 -18.01 3.30
C SER A 122 16.91 -19.29 4.12
N PRO A 123 16.24 -20.40 3.77
CA PRO A 123 16.55 -21.68 4.40
C PRO A 123 18.02 -21.97 4.10
N GLY A 124 18.86 -21.88 5.14
CA GLY A 124 20.30 -22.12 5.06
C GLY A 124 20.67 -23.54 4.64
#